data_AF-A0A8E7EIN3-F1
#
_entry.id   AF-A0A8E7EIN3-F1
#
_cell.length_a   1.000
_cell.length_b   1.000
_cell.length_c   1.000
_cell.angle_alpha   90.00
_cell.angle_beta   90.00
_cell.angle_gamma   90.00
#
_symmetry.space_group_name_H-M   'P 1'
#
loop_
_entity.id
_entity.type
_entity.pdbx_description
1 polymer ?
#
loop_
_entity_poly.entity_id
_entity_poly.type
_entity_poly.pdbx_seq_one_letter_code
_entity_poly.pdbx_strand_id
1 'polypeptide(L)'
;MDPLLRKSGWDIQPYTDKTPLSSYHAIALEEYPTNNGLADYALILNGKIVGVIEAKRESVGPQEVLTQARRYAIGIPDSVALFSFDEYRVPFLYSSNGTINWFIDVRHEQNRSHEIVRIVNNLFTHTDRVIGQATSARKQVEIQSQTIFHQAFTGKLIQQNEPLRGN
;
A
#
# COMPACT_ATOMS: atom_id res chain seq x y z
N MET A 1 -1.14 -9.88 14.42
CA MET A 1 -1.03 -8.94 13.31
C MET A 1 -1.58 -7.57 13.69
N ASP A 2 -2.75 -7.51 14.34
CA ASP A 2 -3.42 -6.26 14.73
C ASP A 2 -2.55 -5.23 15.43
N PRO A 3 -1.73 -5.58 16.45
CA PRO A 3 -0.93 -4.57 17.13
C PRO A 3 0.11 -3.93 16.20
N LEU A 4 0.61 -4.67 15.20
CA LEU A 4 1.55 -4.16 14.20
C LEU A 4 0.86 -3.19 13.25
N LEU A 5 -0.35 -3.52 12.79
CA LEU A 5 -1.15 -2.67 11.92
C LEU A 5 -1.56 -1.37 12.61
N ARG A 6 -2.08 -1.46 13.83
CA ARG A 6 -2.43 -0.28 14.64
C ARG A 6 -1.22 0.61 14.93
N LYS A 7 -0.07 0.02 15.25
CA LYS A 7 1.20 0.77 15.40
C LYS A 7 1.68 1.43 14.09
N SER A 8 1.30 0.88 12.95
CA SER A 8 1.57 1.44 11.63
C SER A 8 0.48 2.41 11.16
N GLY A 9 -0.45 2.74 12.07
CA GLY A 9 -1.52 3.73 11.92
C GLY A 9 -2.80 3.21 11.26
N TRP A 10 -2.91 1.92 10.96
CA TRP A 10 -4.12 1.35 10.39
C TRP A 10 -5.16 1.08 11.48
N ASP A 11 -6.36 1.63 11.29
CA ASP A 11 -7.53 1.14 12.01
C ASP A 11 -7.97 -0.21 11.44
N ILE A 12 -8.53 -1.08 12.27
CA ILE A 12 -8.89 -2.43 11.87
C ILE A 12 -10.40 -2.58 12.05
N GLN A 13 -11.06 -3.10 11.02
CA GLN A 13 -12.50 -3.36 11.01
C GLN A 13 -12.80 -4.66 10.26
N PRO A 14 -13.78 -5.46 10.69
CA PRO A 14 -14.30 -6.56 9.89
C PRO A 14 -14.88 -6.08 8.57
N TYR A 15 -14.64 -6.81 7.48
CA TYR A 15 -15.29 -6.53 6.21
C TYR A 15 -16.82 -6.68 6.31
N THR A 16 -17.54 -5.77 5.66
CA THR A 16 -18.99 -5.87 5.43
C THR A 16 -19.31 -5.39 4.02
N ASP A 17 -20.25 -6.06 3.37
CA ASP A 17 -20.81 -5.70 2.07
C ASP A 17 -21.70 -4.44 2.10
N LYS A 18 -22.02 -3.93 3.29
CA LYS A 18 -22.92 -2.77 3.48
C LYS A 18 -22.22 -1.42 3.38
N THR A 19 -20.89 -1.39 3.52
CA THR A 19 -20.13 -0.14 3.54
C THR A 19 -19.33 -0.01 2.26
N PRO A 20 -19.55 1.04 1.45
CA PRO A 20 -18.78 1.23 0.23
C PRO A 20 -17.32 1.56 0.60
N LEU A 21 -16.37 1.04 -0.20
CA LEU A 21 -14.94 1.26 0.04
C LEU A 21 -14.59 2.75 0.13
N SER A 22 -15.26 3.61 -0.65
CA SER A 22 -15.09 5.06 -0.65
C SER A 22 -15.24 5.72 0.73
N SER A 23 -15.93 5.08 1.68
CA SER A 23 -16.11 5.57 3.04
C SER A 23 -14.90 5.30 3.95
N TYR A 24 -13.94 4.49 3.51
CA TYR A 24 -12.80 4.09 4.32
C TYR A 24 -11.55 4.93 4.00
N HIS A 25 -10.85 5.34 5.05
CA HIS A 25 -9.54 5.97 4.97
C HIS A 25 -8.60 5.37 6.02
N ALA A 26 -7.47 4.84 5.57
CA ALA A 26 -6.44 4.25 6.42
C ALA A 26 -6.96 3.10 7.32
N ILE A 27 -7.75 2.19 6.73
CA ILE A 27 -8.32 1.02 7.40
C ILE A 27 -7.75 -0.26 6.82
N ALA A 28 -7.45 -1.24 7.67
CA ALA A 28 -7.24 -2.63 7.31
C ALA A 28 -8.56 -3.39 7.53
N LEU A 29 -9.18 -3.85 6.43
CA LEU A 29 -10.40 -4.66 6.49
C LEU A 29 -10.04 -6.12 6.67
N GLU A 30 -10.55 -6.74 7.73
CA GLU A 30 -10.34 -8.16 8.04
C GLU A 30 -11.18 -9.05 7.13
N GLU A 31 -10.63 -10.22 6.80
CA GLU A 31 -11.30 -11.28 6.01
C GLU A 31 -11.88 -10.76 4.69
N TYR A 32 -11.11 -9.91 4.00
CA TYR A 32 -11.57 -9.24 2.79
C TYR A 32 -11.76 -10.26 1.64
N PRO A 33 -12.96 -10.30 1.00
CA PRO A 33 -13.23 -11.27 -0.04
C PRO A 33 -12.52 -10.92 -1.35
N THR A 34 -11.81 -11.90 -1.91
CA THR A 34 -11.27 -11.87 -3.27
C THR A 34 -11.84 -13.04 -4.07
N ASN A 35 -11.75 -12.99 -5.39
CA ASN A 35 -12.11 -14.09 -6.29
C ASN A 35 -11.28 -15.37 -6.01
N ASN A 36 -10.15 -15.23 -5.31
CA ASN A 36 -9.26 -16.34 -4.98
C ASN A 36 -9.25 -16.65 -3.47
N GLY A 37 -10.31 -16.31 -2.74
CA GLY A 37 -10.48 -16.57 -1.30
C GLY A 37 -10.39 -15.32 -0.44
N LEU A 38 -10.45 -15.51 0.88
CA LEU A 38 -10.40 -14.41 1.86
C LEU A 38 -8.95 -14.03 2.16
N ALA A 39 -8.61 -12.77 1.97
CA ALA A 39 -7.35 -12.22 2.47
C ALA A 39 -7.51 -11.88 3.96
N ASP A 40 -6.50 -12.14 4.79
CA ASP A 40 -6.58 -11.81 6.23
C ASP A 40 -6.81 -10.31 6.45
N TYR A 41 -6.10 -9.46 5.68
CA TYR A 41 -6.39 -8.03 5.63
C TYR A 41 -6.27 -7.45 4.23
N ALA A 42 -7.16 -6.52 3.89
CA ALA A 42 -7.01 -5.58 2.78
C ALA A 42 -6.76 -4.16 3.32
N LEU A 43 -5.69 -3.52 2.86
CA LEU A 43 -5.33 -2.15 3.25
C LEU A 43 -6.05 -1.15 2.37
N ILE A 44 -6.92 -0.32 2.95
CA ILE A 44 -7.74 0.68 2.27
C ILE A 44 -7.28 2.09 2.59
N LEU A 45 -6.82 2.81 1.56
CA LEU A 45 -6.43 4.21 1.67
C LEU A 45 -7.24 5.06 0.69
N ASN A 46 -7.97 6.06 1.20
CA ASN A 46 -8.86 6.92 0.40
C ASN A 46 -9.82 6.11 -0.50
N GLY A 47 -10.41 5.05 0.07
CA GLY A 47 -11.30 4.13 -0.61
C GLY A 47 -10.69 3.24 -1.68
N LYS A 48 -9.36 3.18 -1.77
CA LYS A 48 -8.64 2.30 -2.70
C LYS A 48 -7.94 1.19 -1.93
N ILE A 49 -8.02 -0.03 -2.44
CA ILE A 49 -7.22 -1.14 -1.92
C ILE A 49 -5.77 -0.91 -2.37
N VAL A 50 -4.88 -0.64 -1.43
CA VAL A 50 -3.45 -0.38 -1.71
C VAL A 50 -2.56 -1.57 -1.36
N GLY A 51 -3.09 -2.58 -0.67
CA GLY A 51 -2.34 -3.79 -0.43
C GLY A 51 -3.16 -4.88 0.23
N VAL A 52 -2.59 -6.08 0.26
CA VAL A 52 -3.15 -7.26 0.91
C VAL A 52 -2.13 -7.89 1.83
N ILE A 53 -2.63 -8.51 2.89
CA ILE A 53 -1.81 -9.11 3.93
C ILE A 53 -2.30 -10.52 4.18
N GLU A 54 -1.36 -11.47 4.16
CA GLU A 54 -1.53 -12.83 4.69
C GLU A 54 -0.86 -12.90 6.07
N ALA A 55 -1.62 -13.25 7.10
CA ALA A 55 -1.16 -13.48 8.47
C ALA A 55 -0.93 -14.99 8.68
N LYS A 56 0.33 -15.38 8.90
CA LYS A 56 0.72 -16.77 9.12
C LYS A 56 0.92 -17.08 10.59
N ARG A 57 0.63 -18.33 10.99
CA ARG A 57 0.93 -18.83 12.35
C ARG A 57 2.39 -19.24 12.52
N GLU A 58 3.01 -19.70 11.44
CA GLU A 58 4.38 -20.23 11.44
C GLU A 58 5.26 -19.54 10.38
N SER A 59 6.57 -19.56 10.60
CA SER A 59 7.55 -19.13 9.62
C SER A 59 7.59 -20.13 8.46
N VAL A 60 7.40 -19.65 7.24
CA VAL A 60 7.57 -20.44 6.01
C VAL A 60 8.82 -19.97 5.27
N GLY A 61 9.37 -20.82 4.41
CA GLY A 61 10.53 -20.48 3.60
C GLY A 61 10.26 -19.28 2.68
N PRO A 62 11.31 -18.54 2.24
CA PRO A 62 11.16 -17.34 1.41
C PRO A 62 10.37 -17.54 0.11
N GLN A 63 10.35 -18.75 -0.44
CA GLN A 63 9.61 -19.07 -1.66
C GLN A 63 8.09 -19.10 -1.44
N GLU A 64 7.65 -19.61 -0.28
CA GLU A 64 6.21 -19.80 0.02
C GLU A 64 5.56 -18.60 0.70
N VAL A 65 6.39 -17.68 1.21
CA VAL A 65 5.90 -16.67 2.16
C VAL A 65 4.88 -15.73 1.55
N LEU A 66 4.96 -15.40 0.26
CA LEU A 66 4.01 -14.50 -0.42
C LEU A 66 3.04 -15.21 -1.36
N THR A 67 3.02 -16.55 -1.42
CA THR A 67 2.18 -17.29 -2.38
C THR A 67 0.70 -16.92 -2.26
N GLN A 68 0.15 -16.88 -1.04
CA GLN A 68 -1.25 -16.49 -0.82
C GLN A 68 -1.50 -15.00 -1.05
N ALA A 69 -0.61 -14.13 -0.58
CA ALA A 69 -0.74 -12.69 -0.82
C ALA A 69 -0.78 -12.36 -2.33
N ARG A 70 0.03 -13.05 -3.15
CA ARG A 70 -0.03 -12.97 -4.62
C ARG A 70 -1.37 -13.42 -5.15
N ARG A 71 -1.84 -14.60 -4.69
CA ARG A 71 -3.13 -15.15 -5.10
C ARG A 71 -4.29 -14.17 -4.84
N TYR A 72 -4.33 -13.54 -3.67
CA TYR A 72 -5.35 -12.55 -3.33
C TYR A 72 -5.21 -11.25 -4.12
N ALA A 73 -3.97 -10.78 -4.33
CA ALA A 73 -3.71 -9.57 -5.12
C ALA A 73 -4.15 -9.71 -6.58
N ILE A 74 -4.05 -10.91 -7.17
CA ILE A 74 -4.63 -11.22 -8.49
C ILE A 74 -6.15 -11.29 -8.42
N GLY A 75 -6.70 -11.81 -7.32
CA GLY A 75 -8.12 -12.07 -7.12
C GLY A 75 -8.98 -10.86 -6.74
N ILE A 76 -8.43 -9.65 -6.63
CA ILE A 76 -9.26 -8.47 -6.31
C ILE A 76 -10.33 -8.28 -7.41
N PRO A 77 -11.62 -8.17 -7.07
CA PRO A 77 -12.67 -8.07 -8.08
C PRO A 77 -12.50 -6.84 -8.97
N ASP A 78 -12.74 -7.00 -10.28
CA ASP A 78 -12.61 -5.92 -11.26
C ASP A 78 -13.54 -4.73 -10.95
N SER A 79 -14.64 -4.95 -10.23
CA SER A 79 -15.56 -3.89 -9.79
C SER A 79 -14.94 -2.90 -8.79
N VAL A 80 -13.88 -3.29 -8.10
CA VAL A 80 -13.18 -2.47 -7.09
C VAL A 80 -11.69 -2.29 -7.37
N ALA A 81 -11.13 -3.04 -8.33
CA ALA A 81 -9.74 -2.92 -8.74
C ALA A 81 -9.49 -1.57 -9.42
N LEU A 82 -8.66 -0.72 -8.81
CA LEU A 82 -8.26 0.57 -9.35
C LEU A 82 -6.82 0.59 -9.88
N PHE A 83 -6.13 -0.55 -9.78
CA PHE A 83 -4.74 -0.72 -10.17
C PHE A 83 -4.57 -1.96 -11.05
N SER A 84 -3.54 -1.93 -11.90
CA SER A 84 -3.07 -3.11 -12.62
C SER A 84 -1.55 -3.03 -12.76
N PHE A 85 -0.85 -4.03 -12.23
CA PHE A 85 0.59 -4.21 -12.33
C PHE A 85 0.82 -5.65 -12.79
N ASP A 86 0.87 -5.83 -14.12
CA ASP A 86 0.76 -7.16 -14.75
C ASP A 86 -0.53 -7.89 -14.31
N GLU A 87 -0.42 -9.05 -13.67
CA GLU A 87 -1.55 -9.82 -13.12
C GLU A 87 -2.10 -9.26 -11.79
N TYR A 88 -1.34 -8.41 -11.10
CA TYR A 88 -1.71 -7.93 -9.76
C TYR A 88 -2.62 -6.70 -9.82
N ARG A 89 -3.66 -6.70 -8.99
CA ARG A 89 -4.64 -5.59 -8.89
C ARG A 89 -4.39 -4.64 -7.72
N VAL A 90 -3.32 -4.86 -6.96
CA VAL A 90 -2.87 -4.01 -5.85
C VAL A 90 -1.33 -3.94 -5.83
N PRO A 91 -0.71 -2.84 -5.39
CA PRO A 91 0.74 -2.65 -5.48
C PRO A 91 1.54 -3.33 -4.37
N PHE A 92 0.95 -3.53 -3.18
CA PHE A 92 1.69 -3.96 -2.00
C PHE A 92 1.19 -5.28 -1.44
N LEU A 93 2.08 -6.25 -1.35
CA LEU A 93 1.76 -7.59 -0.86
C LEU A 93 2.62 -7.86 0.37
N TYR A 94 1.97 -8.30 1.45
CA TYR A 94 2.62 -8.63 2.71
C TYR A 94 2.31 -10.05 3.15
N SER A 95 3.28 -10.64 3.83
CA SER A 95 3.09 -11.85 4.61
C SER A 95 3.79 -11.70 5.94
N SER A 96 3.09 -11.98 7.04
CA SER A 96 3.63 -11.75 8.37
C SER A 96 3.20 -12.84 9.33
N ASN A 97 4.13 -13.28 10.18
CA ASN A 97 3.80 -14.10 11.36
C ASN A 97 3.80 -13.28 12.67
N GLY A 98 3.81 -11.95 12.57
CA GLY A 98 3.91 -11.03 13.70
C GLY A 98 5.33 -10.78 14.21
N THR A 99 6.32 -11.57 13.78
CA THR A 99 7.75 -11.37 14.10
C THR A 99 8.54 -10.97 12.86
N ILE A 100 8.37 -11.73 11.78
CA ILE A 100 8.98 -11.49 10.47
C ILE A 100 7.88 -10.99 9.54
N ASN A 101 8.18 -9.95 8.78
CA ASN A 101 7.27 -9.38 7.79
C ASN A 101 7.96 -9.39 6.42
N TRP A 102 7.42 -10.16 5.49
CA TRP A 102 7.82 -10.16 4.10
C TRP A 102 6.99 -9.18 3.30
N PHE A 103 7.63 -8.55 2.34
CA PHE A 103 7.02 -7.54 1.49
C PHE A 103 7.54 -7.60 0.06
N ILE A 104 6.65 -7.32 -0.88
CA ILE A 104 7.00 -6.99 -2.26
C ILE A 104 6.14 -5.83 -2.75
N ASP A 105 6.77 -4.91 -3.48
CA ASP A 105 6.13 -3.89 -4.29
C ASP A 105 6.08 -4.39 -5.74
N VAL A 106 4.89 -4.73 -6.24
CA VAL A 106 4.73 -5.34 -7.57
C VAL A 106 4.65 -4.32 -8.70
N ARG A 107 4.80 -3.03 -8.42
CA ARG A 107 4.79 -1.98 -9.46
C ARG A 107 5.99 -2.07 -10.41
N HIS A 108 7.04 -2.76 -10.00
CA HIS A 108 8.23 -3.03 -10.82
C HIS A 108 8.51 -4.53 -10.84
N GLU A 109 8.56 -5.14 -12.03
CA GLU A 109 8.77 -6.58 -12.23
C GLU A 109 10.08 -7.11 -11.63
N GLN A 110 11.10 -6.24 -11.50
CA GLN A 110 12.41 -6.64 -10.97
C GLN A 110 12.44 -6.68 -9.45
N ASN A 111 11.41 -6.15 -8.78
CA ASN A 111 11.34 -6.16 -7.33
C ASN A 111 11.29 -7.60 -6.81
N ARG A 112 12.05 -7.83 -5.74
CA ARG A 112 12.09 -9.10 -5.04
C ARG A 112 11.51 -8.94 -3.65
N SER A 113 10.92 -10.03 -3.18
CA SER A 113 10.43 -10.11 -1.81
C SER A 113 11.59 -9.95 -0.84
N HIS A 114 11.40 -9.13 0.18
CA HIS A 114 12.39 -8.88 1.21
C HIS A 114 11.71 -8.66 2.56
N GLU A 115 12.47 -8.82 3.64
CA GLU A 115 11.96 -8.58 4.99
C GLU A 115 11.92 -7.09 5.30
N ILE A 116 10.89 -6.66 6.01
CA ILE A 116 10.70 -5.30 6.49
C ILE A 116 10.42 -5.29 8.00
N VAL A 117 10.86 -4.24 8.67
CA VAL A 117 10.67 -4.09 10.12
C VAL A 117 9.23 -3.71 10.48
N ARG A 118 8.53 -3.00 9.58
CA ARG A 118 7.16 -2.53 9.79
C ARG A 118 6.38 -2.56 8.49
N ILE A 119 5.10 -2.93 8.56
CA ILE A 119 4.15 -2.71 7.46
C ILE A 119 4.14 -1.21 7.12
N VAL A 120 3.95 -0.87 5.84
CA VAL A 120 3.96 0.53 5.41
C VAL A 120 3.02 1.36 6.27
N ASN A 121 3.56 2.45 6.81
CA ASN A 121 2.78 3.38 7.60
C ASN A 121 1.73 4.05 6.71
N ASN A 122 0.52 4.23 7.23
CA ASN A 122 -0.46 5.13 6.62
C ASN A 122 0.00 6.61 6.67
N LEU A 123 1.02 6.91 7.50
CA LEU A 123 1.60 8.24 7.71
C LEU A 123 2.33 8.81 6.48
N PHE A 124 2.61 8.02 5.44
CA PHE A 124 3.12 8.53 4.17
C PHE A 124 2.09 9.33 3.34
N THR A 125 0.94 9.70 3.94
CA THR A 125 0.00 10.68 3.38
C THR A 125 -0.53 11.70 4.41
N HIS A 126 0.12 11.86 5.57
CA HIS A 126 -0.41 12.68 6.68
C HIS A 126 0.24 14.06 6.90
N THR A 127 1.05 14.58 5.97
CA THR A 127 1.51 15.98 6.05
C THR A 127 0.49 17.03 5.59
N ASP A 128 -0.79 16.68 5.37
CA ASP A 128 -1.82 17.62 4.89
C ASP A 128 -3.02 17.84 5.83
N ARG A 129 -2.87 17.60 7.15
CA ARG A 129 -3.93 17.96 8.13
C ARG A 129 -3.49 18.76 9.36
N VAL A 130 -2.45 19.59 9.23
CA VAL A 130 -2.28 20.72 10.16
C VAL A 130 -2.20 22.01 9.36
N ILE A 131 -3.38 22.58 9.07
CA ILE A 131 -3.51 24.00 8.74
C ILE A 131 -3.20 24.76 10.04
N GLY A 132 -1.97 25.24 10.15
CA GLY A 132 -1.54 25.98 11.32
C GLY A 132 -0.03 26.18 11.37
N GLN A 133 0.48 27.03 10.49
CA GLN A 133 1.82 27.65 10.56
C GLN A 133 3.03 26.70 10.38
N ALA A 134 3.57 26.64 9.16
CA ALA A 134 4.98 26.29 8.97
C ALA A 134 5.60 27.07 7.79
N THR A 135 6.80 27.58 8.04
CA THR A 135 7.55 28.63 7.36
C THR A 135 8.09 28.23 5.97
N SER A 136 8.39 29.24 5.13
CA SER A 136 8.76 29.22 3.70
C SER A 136 9.82 28.22 3.20
N ALA A 137 10.52 27.49 4.08
CA ALA A 137 11.48 26.45 3.67
C ALA A 137 10.82 25.09 3.38
N ARG A 138 9.57 24.85 3.81
CA ARG A 138 8.89 23.55 3.64
C ARG A 138 8.09 23.39 2.34
N LYS A 139 7.82 24.50 1.65
CA LYS A 139 7.02 24.50 0.42
C LYS A 139 7.67 23.74 -0.75
N GLN A 140 9.00 23.64 -0.79
CA GLN A 140 9.72 22.96 -1.89
C GLN A 140 9.74 21.43 -1.74
N VAL A 141 9.80 20.90 -0.52
CA VAL A 141 9.79 19.44 -0.26
C VAL A 141 8.37 18.85 -0.43
N GLU A 142 7.36 19.66 -0.16
CA GLU A 142 5.94 19.30 -0.27
C GLU A 142 5.48 19.17 -1.73
N ILE A 143 5.88 20.11 -2.60
CA ILE A 143 5.59 20.06 -4.03
C ILE A 143 6.30 18.87 -4.70
N GLN A 144 7.52 18.52 -4.27
CA GLN A 144 8.22 17.34 -4.79
C GLN A 144 7.52 16.03 -4.38
N SER A 145 6.99 15.95 -3.16
CA SER A 145 6.36 14.74 -2.64
C SER A 145 4.98 14.46 -3.28
N GLN A 146 4.17 15.51 -3.49
CA GLN A 146 2.90 15.40 -4.23
C GLN A 146 3.13 15.07 -5.72
N THR A 147 4.21 15.60 -6.29
CA THR A 147 4.61 15.32 -7.67
C THR A 147 5.06 13.87 -7.84
N ILE A 148 5.84 13.32 -6.91
CA ILE A 148 6.27 11.90 -6.95
C ILE A 148 5.07 10.95 -6.80
N PHE A 149 4.11 11.29 -5.95
CA PHE A 149 2.90 10.47 -5.77
C PHE A 149 1.99 10.51 -7.01
N HIS A 150 1.79 11.68 -7.63
CA HIS A 150 1.03 11.80 -8.87
C HIS A 150 1.75 11.14 -10.07
N GLN A 151 3.08 11.25 -10.14
CA GLN A 151 3.89 10.59 -11.17
C GLN A 151 3.88 9.07 -11.03
N ALA A 152 3.95 8.55 -9.81
CA ALA A 152 3.85 7.11 -9.53
C ALA A 152 2.44 6.53 -9.79
N PHE A 153 1.40 7.38 -9.75
CA PHE A 153 0.01 6.97 -9.96
C PHE A 153 -0.43 7.06 -11.43
N THR A 154 0.21 7.90 -12.25
CA THR A 154 -0.20 8.18 -13.64
C THR A 154 0.76 7.65 -14.71
N GLY A 155 1.94 7.14 -14.33
CA GLY A 155 2.92 6.58 -15.26
C GLY A 155 3.59 7.59 -16.21
N LYS A 156 3.35 8.90 -16.03
CA LYS A 156 3.95 9.96 -16.86
C LYS A 156 5.25 10.46 -16.23
N LEU A 157 6.39 10.01 -16.77
CA LEU A 157 7.69 10.67 -16.57
C LEU A 157 7.71 11.96 -17.41
N ILE A 158 7.82 13.13 -16.77
CA ILE A 158 8.25 14.35 -17.46
C ILE A 158 9.76 14.41 -17.34
N GLN A 159 10.48 14.42 -18.47
CA GLN A 159 11.92 14.72 -18.50
C GLN A 159 12.15 16.06 -17.79
N GLN A 160 12.96 16.04 -16.73
CA GLN A 160 13.36 17.25 -16.04
C GLN A 160 14.28 18.05 -16.98
N ASN A 161 13.88 19.29 -17.31
CA ASN A 161 14.79 20.25 -17.94
C ASN A 161 15.91 20.59 -16.94
N GLU A 162 17.14 20.26 -17.32
CA GLU A 162 18.37 20.77 -16.70
C GLU A 162 18.34 22.31 -16.67
N PRO A 163 18.71 22.97 -15.56
CA PRO A 163 18.92 24.41 -15.57
C PRO A 163 20.15 24.73 -16.41
N LEU A 164 19.99 25.65 -17.37
CA LEU A 164 21.08 26.26 -18.12
C LEU A 164 22.17 26.73 -17.15
N ARG A 165 23.34 26.08 -17.19
CA ARG A 165 24.57 26.69 -16.68
C ARG A 165 24.82 27.94 -17.51
N GLY A 166 24.95 29.07 -16.82
CA GLY A 166 25.24 30.34 -17.44
C GLY A 166 26.58 30.37 -18.17
N ASN A 167 26.66 31.30 -19.11
CA ASN A 167 27.75 32.24 -19.28
C ASN A 167 27.15 33.57 -19.74
#